data_AF-A0A7J2ZGV3-F1
#
_entry.id   AF-A0A7J2ZGV3-F1
#
_cell.length_a   1.000
_cell.length_b   1.000
_cell.length_c   1.000
_cell.angle_alpha   90.00
_cell.angle_beta   90.00
_cell.angle_gamma   90.00
#
_symmetry.space_group_name_H-M   'P 1'
#
loop_
_entity.id
_entity.type
_entity.pdbx_description
1 polymer ?
#
loop_
_entity_poly.entity_id
_entity_poly.type
_entity_poly.pdbx_seq_one_letter_code
_entity_poly.pdbx_strand_id
1 'polypeptide(L)'
;MVKEFWSELLTKESWKKLTELSKEYNFILIGGWAGYLWTKLHKSKDIDIVVDYDVLKKLAEEYDVVKNQRMSKYEIKFDKFDIDI
;
A
#
# COMPACT_ATOMS: atom_id res chain seq x y z
N MET A 1 -2.15 24.19 -11.95
CA MET A 1 -2.74 22.84 -12.02
C MET A 1 -1.59 21.86 -11.81
N VAL A 2 -1.58 21.15 -10.69
CA VAL A 2 -0.50 20.21 -10.37
C VAL A 2 -0.66 19.00 -11.30
N LYS A 3 0.35 18.74 -12.13
CA LYS A 3 0.37 17.60 -13.05
C LYS A 3 0.53 16.33 -12.20
N GLU A 4 -0.49 15.47 -12.16
CA GLU A 4 -0.35 14.14 -11.54
C GLU A 4 0.64 13.33 -12.39
N PHE A 5 1.66 12.75 -11.74
CA PHE A 5 2.77 12.08 -12.42
C PHE A 5 2.44 10.63 -12.84
N TRP A 6 1.39 10.06 -12.24
CA TRP A 6 0.94 8.68 -12.47
C TRP A 6 -0.28 8.66 -13.38
N SER A 7 -0.44 7.59 -14.18
CA SER A 7 -1.68 7.40 -14.90
C SER A 7 -2.84 7.20 -13.91
N GLU A 8 -4.00 7.80 -14.19
CA GLU A 8 -5.18 7.64 -13.34
C GLU A 8 -5.54 6.16 -13.15
N LEU A 9 -5.26 5.32 -14.16
CA LEU A 9 -5.48 3.88 -14.11
C LEU A 9 -4.66 3.20 -12.99
N LEU A 10 -3.37 3.50 -12.88
CA LEU A 10 -2.48 2.89 -11.87
C LEU A 10 -2.89 3.27 -10.45
N THR A 11 -3.18 4.55 -10.23
CA THR A 11 -3.62 5.03 -8.91
C THR A 11 -4.99 4.47 -8.52
N LYS A 12 -5.87 4.16 -9.48
CA LYS A 12 -7.19 3.57 -9.23
C LYS A 12 -7.12 2.13 -8.74
N GLU A 13 -6.25 1.30 -9.31
CA GLU A 13 -6.10 -0.10 -8.90
C GLU A 13 -5.50 -0.21 -7.49
N SER A 14 -4.46 0.57 -7.23
CA SER A 14 -3.87 0.70 -5.88
C SER A 14 -4.91 1.21 -4.86
N TRP A 15 -5.66 2.26 -5.19
CA TRP A 15 -6.72 2.77 -4.32
C TRP A 15 -7.80 1.74 -4.01
N LYS A 16 -8.22 0.97 -5.02
CA LYS A 16 -9.19 -0.12 -4.84
C LYS A 16 -8.64 -1.15 -3.86
N LYS A 17 -7.39 -1.59 -4.02
CA LYS A 17 -6.76 -2.56 -3.12
C LYS A 17 -6.61 -2.01 -1.70
N LEU A 18 -6.19 -0.76 -1.54
CA LEU A 18 -6.13 -0.09 -0.23
C LEU A 18 -7.49 -0.09 0.47
N THR A 19 -8.56 0.18 -0.28
CA THR A 19 -9.93 0.18 0.25
C THR A 19 -10.38 -1.23 0.67
N GLU A 20 -9.99 -2.27 -0.08
CA GLU A 20 -10.24 -3.68 0.30
C GLU A 20 -9.49 -4.04 1.58
N LEU A 21 -8.18 -3.76 1.63
CA LEU A 21 -7.36 -4.00 2.82
C LEU A 21 -7.95 -3.34 4.07
N SER A 22 -8.43 -2.08 3.96
CA SER A 22 -8.99 -1.35 5.12
C SER A 22 -10.25 -1.97 5.72
N LYS A 23 -10.91 -2.86 4.98
CA LYS A 23 -12.10 -3.60 5.45
C LYS A 23 -11.72 -4.93 6.10
N GLU A 24 -10.59 -5.50 5.71
CA GLU A 24 -10.16 -6.85 6.09
C GLU A 24 -9.14 -6.84 7.23
N TYR A 25 -8.32 -5.78 7.32
CA TYR A 25 -7.19 -5.71 8.26
C TYR A 25 -7.16 -4.39 9.02
N ASN A 26 -6.69 -4.46 10.27
CA ASN A 26 -6.33 -3.28 11.05
C ASN A 26 -4.87 -2.90 10.75
N PHE A 27 -4.64 -1.67 10.31
CA PHE A 27 -3.30 -1.17 9.99
C PHE A 27 -3.24 0.36 10.08
N ILE A 28 -2.03 0.88 10.18
CA ILE A 28 -1.75 2.31 10.06
C ILE A 28 -1.28 2.58 8.64
N LEU A 29 -2.01 3.39 7.89
CA LEU A 29 -1.59 3.85 6.58
C LEU A 29 -0.53 4.95 6.73
N ILE A 30 0.59 4.80 6.04
CA ILE A 30 1.67 5.79 5.98
C ILE A 30 1.96 6.17 4.51
N GLY A 31 3.06 6.89 4.28
CA GLY A 31 3.53 7.18 2.92
C GLY A 31 2.59 8.07 2.09
N GLY A 32 2.62 7.86 0.77
CA GLY A 32 1.97 8.76 -0.18
C GLY A 32 0.44 8.77 -0.07
N TRP A 33 -0.18 7.60 0.17
CA TRP A 33 -1.64 7.52 0.31
C TRP A 33 -2.15 8.19 1.59
N ALA A 34 -1.40 8.10 2.70
CA ALA A 34 -1.71 8.86 3.91
C ALA A 34 -1.64 10.38 3.64
N GLY A 35 -0.58 10.83 2.95
CA GLY A 35 -0.41 12.22 2.54
C GLY A 35 -1.55 12.72 1.64
N TYR A 36 -1.97 11.93 0.65
CA TYR A 36 -3.12 12.24 -0.21
C TYR A 36 -4.41 12.34 0.59
N LEU A 37 -4.67 11.41 1.51
CA LEU A 37 -5.89 11.44 2.32
C LEU A 37 -5.97 12.70 3.18
N TRP A 38 -4.84 13.16 3.72
CA TRP A 38 -4.73 14.36 4.53
C TRP A 38 -4.84 15.65 3.71
N THR A 39 -4.08 15.75 2.62
CA THR A 39 -3.91 17.02 1.88
C THR A 39 -4.80 17.14 0.64
N LYS A 40 -5.34 16.02 0.15
CA LYS A 40 -5.99 15.88 -1.16
C LYS A 40 -5.07 16.22 -2.34
N LEU A 41 -3.75 16.16 -2.14
CA LEU A 41 -2.75 16.42 -3.18
C LEU A 41 -1.90 15.18 -3.42
N HIS A 42 -1.45 15.01 -4.68
CA HIS A 42 -0.50 13.98 -5.12
C HIS A 42 -0.87 12.55 -4.73
N LYS A 43 -1.65 11.87 -5.58
CA LYS A 43 -1.91 10.43 -5.42
C LYS A 43 -0.60 9.62 -5.44
N SER A 44 -0.60 8.54 -4.67
CA SER A 44 0.46 7.53 -4.68
C SER A 44 0.13 6.38 -5.63
N LYS A 45 1.16 5.61 -5.97
CA LYS A 45 1.02 4.33 -6.67
C LYS A 45 1.14 3.18 -5.67
N ASP A 46 2.19 3.17 -4.86
CA ASP A 46 2.44 2.11 -3.90
C ASP A 46 1.73 2.40 -2.57
N ILE A 47 1.44 1.33 -1.82
CA ILE A 47 0.73 1.35 -0.54
C ILE A 47 1.73 1.07 0.57
N ASP A 48 1.88 2.01 1.51
CA ASP A 48 2.76 1.83 2.66
C ASP A 48 1.91 1.67 3.94
N ILE A 49 2.02 0.53 4.62
CA ILE A 49 1.25 0.24 5.83
C ILE A 49 2.16 -0.23 6.96
N VAL A 50 1.74 0.02 8.20
CA VAL A 50 2.32 -0.60 9.39
C VAL A 50 1.27 -1.49 10.02
N VAL A 51 1.64 -2.73 10.33
CA VAL A 51 0.73 -3.75 10.86
C VAL A 51 1.35 -4.43 12.08
N ASP A 52 0.50 -5.00 12.94
CA ASP A 52 0.94 -5.88 14.01
C ASP A 52 1.28 -7.29 13.49
N TYR A 53 2.02 -8.07 14.28
CA TYR A 53 2.47 -9.42 13.89
C TYR A 53 1.33 -10.37 13.50
N ASP A 54 0.17 -10.29 14.16
CA ASP A 54 -0.98 -11.14 13.83
C ASP A 54 -1.55 -10.80 12.44
N VAL A 55 -1.56 -9.52 12.07
CA VAL A 55 -1.99 -9.08 10.74
C VAL A 55 -0.95 -9.45 9.69
N LEU A 56 0.34 -9.27 9.97
CA LEU A 56 1.42 -9.70 9.08
C LEU A 56 1.32 -11.20 8.78
N LYS A 57 1.04 -12.02 9.80
CA LYS A 57 0.86 -13.46 9.63
C LYS A 57 -0.33 -13.78 8.71
N LYS A 58 -1.49 -13.13 8.91
CA LYS A 58 -2.66 -13.30 8.03
C LYS A 58 -2.36 -12.90 6.59
N LEU A 59 -1.68 -11.76 6.41
CA LEU A 59 -1.25 -11.32 5.07
C LEU A 59 -0.35 -12.37 4.41
N ALA A 60 0.55 -13.02 5.16
CA ALA A 60 1.41 -14.07 4.64
C ALA A 60 0.67 -15.40 4.35
N GLU A 61 -0.52 -15.62 4.90
CA GLU A 61 -1.38 -16.76 4.57
C GLU A 61 -2.17 -16.53 3.27
N GLU A 62 -2.46 -15.26 2.95
CA GLU A 62 -3.31 -14.87 1.81
C GLU A 62 -2.53 -14.36 0.59
N TYR A 63 -1.34 -13.81 0.81
CA TYR A 63 -0.51 -13.17 -0.21
C TYR A 63 0.94 -13.68 -0.14
N ASP A 64 1.68 -13.53 -1.24
CA ASP A 64 3.11 -13.78 -1.27
C ASP A 64 3.87 -12.62 -0.61
N VAL A 65 3.97 -12.68 0.73
CA VAL A 65 4.72 -11.70 1.53
C VAL A 65 6.20 -12.06 1.53
N VAL A 66 7.02 -11.20 0.95
CA VAL A 66 8.46 -11.39 0.84
C VAL A 66 9.20 -10.46 1.79
N LYS A 67 10.17 -10.99 2.54
CA LYS A 67 11.09 -10.15 3.32
C LYS A 67 12.12 -9.53 2.38
N ASN A 68 12.14 -8.21 2.29
CA ASN A 68 13.22 -7.53 1.60
C ASN A 68 14.49 -7.63 2.46
N GLN A 69 15.58 -8.16 1.92
CA GLN A 69 16.82 -8.31 2.69
C GLN A 69 17.64 -7.02 2.76
N ARG A 70 17.45 -6.10 1.81
CA ARG A 70 18.19 -4.83 1.74
C ARG A 70 17.52 -3.73 2.56
N MET A 71 16.19 -3.76 2.61
CA MET A 71 15.36 -2.85 3.40
C MET A 71 14.69 -3.65 4.49
N SER A 72 14.75 -3.23 5.75
CA SER A 72 14.17 -3.97 6.89
C SER A 72 12.63 -3.92 6.92
N LYS A 73 11.97 -4.32 5.84
CA LYS A 73 10.53 -4.34 5.62
C LYS A 73 10.10 -5.65 4.95
N TYR A 74 8.79 -5.89 4.98
CA TYR A 74 8.14 -6.89 4.16
C TYR A 74 7.46 -6.20 2.98
N GLU A 75 7.24 -6.94 1.90
CA GLU A 75 6.56 -6.40 0.72
C GLU A 75 5.71 -7.47 0.03
N ILE A 76 4.60 -7.03 -0.56
CA ILE A 76 3.79 -7.82 -1.49
C ILE A 76 3.90 -7.16 -2.86
N LYS A 77 4.36 -7.92 -3.85
CA LYS A 77 4.54 -7.44 -5.23
C LYS A 77 3.32 -7.74 -6.07
N PHE A 78 2.67 -6.72 -6.61
CA PHE A 78 1.68 -6.88 -7.69
C PHE A 78 2.29 -6.39 -9.01
N ASP A 79 1.71 -6.80 -10.14
CA ASP A 79 2.18 -6.39 -11.48
C ASP A 79 2.23 -4.86 -11.65
N LYS A 80 1.34 -4.14 -10.96
CA LYS A 80 1.11 -2.70 -11.18
C LYS A 80 1.42 -1.80 -10.00
N PHE A 81 1.58 -2.32 -8.79
CA PHE A 81 1.90 -1.54 -7.58
C PHE A 81 2.41 -2.49 -6.49
N ASP A 82 3.10 -1.93 -5.52
CA ASP A 82 3.61 -2.69 -4.38
C ASP A 82 2.88 -2.31 -3.10
N ILE A 83 2.85 -3.24 -2.15
CA ILE A 83 2.44 -2.99 -0.76
C ILE A 83 3.64 -3.21 0.14
N ASP A 84 4.11 -2.13 0.75
CA ASP A 84 5.22 -2.12 1.70
C ASP A 84 4.66 -2.21 3.13
N ILE A 85 5.20 -3.15 3.91
CA ILE A 85 4.73 -3.53 5.25
C ILE A 85 5.85 -3.48 6.28
#